data_AF-A0A450TQ83-F1
#
_entry.id   AF-A0A450TQ83-F1
#
_cell.length_a   1.000
_cell.length_b   1.000
_cell.length_c   1.000
_cell.angle_alpha   90.00
_cell.angle_beta   90.00
_cell.angle_gamma   90.00
#
_symmetry.space_group_name_H-M   'P 1'
#
loop_
_entity.id
_entity.type
_entity.pdbx_description
1 polymer ?
#
loop_
_entity_poly.entity_id
_entity_poly.type
_entity_poly.pdbx_seq_one_letter_code
_entity_poly.pdbx_strand_id
1 'polypeptide(L)'
;MLFLVMAIGGFYYWSEWPWLLRLIGLLGAFGLVGAIILQTTQGQLAWNTVKEARMEVRKVVWPTRKETMQTTMIVISVVFVMAIMLWALDGLLGLIMRHLLGQ
;
A
#
# COMPACT_ATOMS: atom_id res chain seq x y z
N MET A 1 26.30 -11.60 -1.22
CA MET A 1 26.82 -12.66 -0.34
C MET A 1 28.21 -12.34 0.21
N LEU A 2 29.21 -11.99 -0.61
CA LEU A 2 30.57 -11.63 -0.15
C LEU A 2 30.63 -10.57 0.97
N PHE A 3 29.85 -9.49 0.86
CA PHE A 3 29.77 -8.46 1.91
C PHE A 3 29.18 -8.95 3.23
N LEU A 4 28.23 -9.89 3.18
CA LEU A 4 27.63 -10.52 4.35
C LEU A 4 28.65 -11.42 5.05
N VAL A 5 29.45 -12.17 4.27
CA VAL A 5 30.53 -13.02 4.78
C VAL A 5 31.65 -12.19 5.40
N MET A 6 31.98 -11.02 4.83
CA MET A 6 32.97 -10.09 5.38
C MET A 6 32.49 -9.47 6.71
N ALA A 7 31.22 -9.08 6.79
CA ALA A 7 30.62 -8.53 8.02
C ALA A 7 30.53 -9.58 9.15
N ILE A 8 30.14 -10.81 8.81
CA ILE A 8 30.06 -11.93 9.76
C ILE A 8 31.46 -12.39 10.18
N GLY A 9 32.42 -12.44 9.26
CA GLY A 9 33.82 -12.80 9.53
C GLY A 9 34.52 -11.79 10.45
N GLY A 10 34.31 -10.49 10.23
CA GLY A 10 34.81 -9.44 11.13
C GLY A 10 34.22 -9.55 12.54
N PHE A 11 32.94 -9.90 12.66
CA PHE A 11 32.28 -10.09 13.96
C PHE A 11 32.82 -11.30 14.75
N TYR A 12 33.36 -12.32 14.06
CA TYR A 12 34.00 -13.49 14.67
C TYR A 12 35.46 -13.25 15.04
N TYR A 13 36.20 -12.47 14.25
CA TYR A 13 37.63 -12.19 14.50
C TYR A 13 37.86 -11.27 15.72
N TRP A 14 36.90 -10.40 16.05
CA TRP A 14 36.92 -9.54 17.24
C TRP A 14 36.11 -10.13 18.42
N SER A 15 36.21 -11.44 18.69
CA SER A 15 35.44 -12.06 19.78
C SER A 15 35.93 -11.70 21.20
N GLU A 16 37.14 -11.14 21.33
CA GLU A 16 37.78 -10.88 22.62
C GLU A 16 37.59 -9.44 23.16
N TRP A 17 36.86 -8.58 22.44
CA TRP A 17 36.74 -7.14 22.76
C TRP A 17 35.40 -6.77 23.42
N PRO A 18 35.34 -5.69 24.24
CA PRO A 18 34.14 -5.28 24.97
C PRO A 18 32.97 -4.93 24.02
N TRP A 19 31.74 -5.13 24.51
CA TRP A 19 30.50 -5.11 23.73
C TRP A 19 30.25 -3.85 22.88
N LEU A 20 30.72 -2.67 23.32
CA LEU A 20 30.59 -1.40 22.58
C LEU A 20 31.30 -1.43 21.23
N LEU A 21 32.53 -1.93 21.20
CA LEU A 21 33.38 -1.95 20.00
C LEU A 21 32.79 -2.87 18.93
N ARG A 22 32.14 -3.94 19.36
CA ARG A 22 31.41 -4.87 18.49
C ARG A 22 30.21 -4.20 17.81
N LEU A 23 29.46 -3.40 18.56
CA LEU A 23 28.25 -2.72 18.09
C LEU A 23 28.57 -1.60 17.10
N ILE A 24 29.63 -0.83 17.38
CA ILE A 24 30.12 0.23 16.49
C ILE A 24 30.72 -0.38 15.21
N GLY A 25 31.49 -1.47 15.32
CA GLY A 25 32.02 -2.19 14.16
C GLY A 25 30.92 -2.77 13.25
N LEU A 26 29.86 -3.33 13.85
CA LEU A 26 28.70 -3.85 13.12
C LEU A 26 27.93 -2.72 12.42
N LEU A 27 27.65 -1.62 13.11
CA LEU A 27 27.00 -0.43 12.54
C LEU A 27 27.82 0.17 11.39
N GLY A 28 29.15 0.23 11.55
CA GLY A 28 30.07 0.71 10.51
C GLY A 28 30.09 -0.20 9.28
N ALA A 29 30.16 -1.52 9.48
CA ALA A 29 30.09 -2.49 8.38
C ALA A 29 28.74 -2.44 7.65
N PHE A 30 27.63 -2.34 8.40
CA PHE A 30 26.29 -2.20 7.83
C PHE A 30 26.16 -0.90 7.01
N GLY A 31 26.71 0.21 7.51
CA GLY A 31 26.76 1.48 6.81
C GLY A 31 27.58 1.43 5.53
N LEU A 32 28.77 0.81 5.56
CA LEU A 32 29.63 0.62 4.38
C LEU A 32 28.96 -0.25 3.32
N VAL A 33 28.33 -1.35 3.71
CA VAL A 33 27.59 -2.23 2.80
C VAL A 33 26.39 -1.48 2.20
N GLY A 34 25.65 -0.73 3.01
CA GLY A 34 24.57 0.14 2.54
C GLY A 34 25.05 1.17 1.51
N ALA A 35 26.19 1.83 1.77
CA ALA A 35 26.78 2.79 0.85
C ALA A 35 27.20 2.17 -0.49
N ILE A 36 27.78 0.96 -0.47
CA ILE A 36 28.18 0.22 -1.68
C ILE A 36 26.97 -0.23 -2.50
N ILE A 37 25.90 -0.69 -1.84
CA ILE A 37 24.65 -1.08 -2.50
C ILE A 37 24.04 0.12 -3.23
N LEU A 38 24.01 1.30 -2.62
CA LEU A 38 23.47 2.52 -3.23
C LEU A 38 24.32 3.03 -4.41
N GLN A 39 25.62 2.73 -4.45
CA GLN A 39 26.51 3.09 -5.56
C GLN A 39 26.48 2.09 -6.72
N THR A 40 25.87 0.92 -6.54
CA THR A 40 25.77 -0.11 -7.59
C THR A 40 24.66 0.24 -8.59
N THR A 41 24.83 -0.15 -9.86
CA THR A 41 23.86 0.09 -10.96
C THR A 41 22.44 -0.34 -10.61
N GLN A 42 22.28 -1.48 -9.93
CA GLN A 42 20.99 -1.97 -9.43
C GLN A 42 20.41 -1.11 -8.29
N GLY A 43 21.26 -0.55 -7.42
CA GLY A 43 20.84 0.34 -6.34
C GLY A 43 20.39 1.71 -6.83
N GLN A 44 21.08 2.27 -7.84
CA GLN A 44 20.68 3.52 -8.48
C GLN A 44 19.38 3.39 -9.28
N LEU A 45 19.17 2.26 -9.97
CA LEU A 45 17.91 1.97 -10.66
C LEU A 45 16.74 1.93 -9.66
N ALA A 46 16.87 1.16 -8.57
CA ALA A 46 15.85 1.10 -7.53
C ALA A 46 15.57 2.48 -6.90
N TRP A 47 16.61 3.28 -6.66
CA TRP A 47 16.47 4.63 -6.12
C TRP A 47 15.76 5.58 -7.08
N ASN A 48 16.06 5.49 -8.38
CA ASN A 48 15.38 6.26 -9.41
C ASN A 48 13.92 5.83 -9.56
N THR A 49 13.59 4.54 -9.52
CA THR A 49 12.20 4.06 -9.55
C THR A 49 11.38 4.60 -8.37
N VAL A 50 11.97 4.68 -7.18
CA VAL A 50 11.30 5.28 -6.00
C VAL A 50 11.08 6.79 -6.19
N LYS A 51 12.04 7.49 -6.78
CA LYS A 51 11.89 8.92 -7.12
C LYS A 51 10.81 9.15 -8.17
N GLU A 52 10.81 8.34 -9.23
CA GLU A 52 9.82 8.38 -10.31
C GLU A 52 8.42 8.04 -9.79
N ALA A 53 8.28 7.04 -8.92
CA ALA A 53 7.02 6.71 -8.26
C ALA A 53 6.48 7.89 -7.42
N ARG A 54 7.37 8.60 -6.70
CA ARG A 54 6.98 9.83 -5.97
C ARG A 54 6.56 10.97 -6.91
N MET A 55 7.15 11.07 -8.09
CA MET A 55 6.77 12.04 -9.11
C MET A 55 5.40 11.70 -9.72
N GLU A 56 5.11 10.42 -9.96
CA GLU A 56 3.83 9.95 -10.50
C GLU A 56 2.68 10.10 -9.51
N VAL A 57 2.92 9.83 -8.22
CA VAL A 57 1.94 10.07 -7.15
C VAL A 57 1.56 11.56 -7.06
N ARG A 58 2.46 12.48 -7.42
CA ARG A 58 2.14 13.92 -7.51
C ARG A 58 1.32 14.28 -8.74
N LYS A 59 1.31 13.44 -9.78
CA LYS A 59 0.43 13.59 -10.96
C LYS A 59 -0.96 13.04 -10.72
N VAL A 60 -1.17 12.26 -9.64
CA VAL A 60 -2.52 11.90 -9.20
C VAL A 60 -3.21 13.18 -8.75
N VAL A 61 -3.99 13.75 -9.66
CA VAL A 61 -4.89 14.85 -9.37
C VAL A 61 -5.92 14.31 -8.41
N TRP A 62 -5.69 14.52 -7.12
CA TRP A 62 -6.68 14.15 -6.11
C TRP A 62 -7.94 14.96 -6.39
N PRO A 63 -9.09 14.27 -6.57
CA PRO A 63 -10.32 14.93 -6.99
C PRO A 63 -10.70 16.01 -5.99
N THR A 64 -11.21 17.11 -6.49
CA THR A 64 -11.64 18.21 -5.64
C THR A 64 -12.87 17.78 -4.84
N ARG A 65 -13.07 18.32 -3.62
CA ARG A 65 -14.25 17.98 -2.78
C ARG A 65 -15.58 18.16 -3.53
N LYS A 66 -15.63 19.07 -4.51
CA LYS A 66 -16.81 19.33 -5.34
C LYS A 66 -17.11 18.17 -6.29
N GLU A 67 -16.11 17.63 -6.97
CA GLU A 67 -16.26 16.50 -7.91
C GLU A 67 -16.63 15.20 -7.19
N THR A 68 -15.99 14.94 -6.04
CA THR A 68 -16.32 13.78 -5.20
C THR A 68 -17.77 13.84 -4.74
N MET A 69 -18.22 15.01 -4.24
CA MET A 69 -19.59 15.18 -3.74
C MET A 69 -20.63 15.06 -4.88
N GLN A 70 -20.34 15.60 -6.06
CA GLN A 70 -21.21 15.48 -7.23
C GLN A 70 -21.39 14.01 -7.63
N THR A 71 -20.29 13.25 -7.68
CA THR A 71 -20.34 11.82 -8.02
C THR A 71 -21.11 11.03 -6.96
N THR A 72 -20.89 11.30 -5.67
CA THR A 72 -21.65 10.66 -4.58
C THR A 72 -23.14 10.99 -4.65
N MET A 73 -23.54 12.23 -4.95
CA MET A 73 -24.95 12.60 -5.11
C MET A 73 -25.61 11.88 -6.30
N ILE A 74 -24.90 11.72 -7.42
CA ILE A 74 -25.39 10.97 -8.58
C ILE A 74 -25.62 9.50 -8.18
N VAL A 75 -24.64 8.87 -7.52
CA VAL A 75 -24.77 7.48 -7.07
C VAL A 75 -25.93 7.31 -6.09
N ILE A 76 -26.08 8.21 -5.11
CA ILE A 76 -27.20 8.18 -4.15
C ILE A 76 -28.54 8.28 -4.88
N SER A 77 -28.64 9.15 -5.87
CA SER A 77 -29.87 9.32 -6.67
C SER A 77 -30.24 8.03 -7.40
N VAL A 78 -29.27 7.37 -8.04
CA VAL A 78 -29.50 6.10 -8.74
C VAL A 78 -29.91 4.99 -7.77
N VAL A 79 -29.22 4.87 -6.63
CA VAL A 79 -29.55 3.88 -5.59
C VAL A 79 -30.96 4.11 -5.03
N PHE A 80 -31.35 5.36 -4.83
CA PHE A 80 -32.69 5.71 -4.34
C PHE A 80 -33.80 5.28 -5.32
N VAL A 81 -33.59 5.53 -6.62
CA VAL A 81 -34.52 5.08 -7.68
C VAL A 81 -34.61 3.55 -7.71
N MET A 82 -33.48 2.86 -7.66
CA MET A 82 -33.46 1.39 -7.62
C MET A 82 -34.16 0.84 -6.38
N ALA A 83 -33.96 1.44 -5.21
CA ALA A 83 -34.60 1.01 -3.97
C ALA A 83 -36.13 1.12 -4.04
N ILE A 84 -36.65 2.23 -4.58
CA ILE A 84 -38.10 2.41 -4.78
C ILE A 84 -38.64 1.40 -5.79
N MET A 85 -37.93 1.17 -6.90
CA MET A 85 -38.34 0.22 -7.93
C MET A 85 -38.43 -1.20 -7.38
N LEU A 86 -37.42 -1.65 -6.64
CA LEU A 86 -37.41 -2.96 -6.01
C LEU A 86 -38.51 -3.07 -4.96
N TRP A 87 -38.64 -2.07 -4.06
CA TRP A 87 -39.69 -2.05 -3.06
C TRP A 87 -41.11 -2.17 -3.66
N ALA A 88 -41.38 -1.48 -4.77
CA ALA A 88 -42.65 -1.58 -5.47
C ALA A 88 -42.86 -2.98 -6.08
N LEU A 89 -41.82 -3.56 -6.68
CA LEU A 89 -41.88 -4.91 -7.25
C LEU A 89 -42.11 -5.96 -6.16
N ASP A 90 -41.36 -5.91 -5.06
CA ASP A 90 -41.50 -6.81 -3.90
C ASP A 90 -42.88 -6.69 -3.28
N GLY A 91 -43.41 -5.47 -3.16
CA GLY A 91 -44.78 -5.22 -2.69
C GLY A 91 -45.84 -5.83 -3.61
N LEU A 92 -45.68 -5.67 -4.93
CA LEU A 92 -46.60 -6.23 -5.92
C LEU A 92 -46.56 -7.76 -5.94
N LEU A 93 -45.37 -8.35 -5.92
CA LEU A 93 -45.19 -9.80 -5.79
C LEU A 93 -45.81 -10.32 -4.48
N GLY A 94 -45.63 -9.60 -3.38
CA GLY A 94 -46.24 -9.91 -2.09
C GLY A 94 -47.77 -9.89 -2.14
N LEU A 95 -48.38 -8.92 -2.82
CA LEU A 95 -49.82 -8.84 -3.02
C LEU A 95 -50.35 -10.02 -3.84
N ILE A 96 -49.68 -10.35 -4.95
CA ILE A 96 -50.03 -11.49 -5.81
C ILE A 96 -49.94 -12.80 -5.01
N MET A 97 -48.87 -12.96 -4.24
CA MET A 97 -48.64 -14.16 -3.43
C MET A 97 -49.73 -14.33 -2.36
N ARG A 98 -50.15 -13.25 -1.69
CA ARG A 98 -51.27 -13.28 -0.74
C ARG A 98 -52.57 -13.76 -1.41
N HIS A 99 -52.91 -13.19 -2.57
CA HIS A 99 -54.10 -13.59 -3.33
C HIS A 99 -54.05 -15.06 -3.78
N LEU A 100 -52.87 -15.57 -4.17
CA LEU A 100 -52.70 -16.96 -4.62
C LEU A 100 -52.74 -17.98 -3.47
N LEU A 101 -52.17 -17.65 -2.31
CA LEU A 101 -52.21 -18.51 -1.11
C LEU A 101 -53.58 -18.49 -0.40
N GLY A 102 -54.51 -17.65 -0.85
CA GLY A 102 -55.87 -17.61 -0.31
C GLY A 102 -55.99 -17.04 1.10
N GLN A 103 -55.03 -16.18 1.50
CA GLN A 103 -55.14 -15.32 2.70
C GLN A 103 -55.49 -13.88 2.29
#